data_AF-A0A2P8W7P1-F1
#
_entry.id   AF-A0A2P8W7P1-F1
#
_cell.length_a   1.000
_cell.length_b   1.000
_cell.length_c   1.000
_cell.angle_alpha   90.00
_cell.angle_beta   90.00
_cell.angle_gamma   90.00
#
_symmetry.space_group_name_H-M   'P 1'
#
loop_
_entity.id
_entity.type
_entity.pdbx_description
1 polymer ?
#
loop_
_entity_poly.entity_id
_entity_poly.type
_entity_poly.pdbx_seq_one_letter_code
_entity_poly.pdbx_strand_id
1 'polypeptide(L)'
;MSASLQIVLGTLALSLIHPLIPSHWLPFVALGKAEGWSRQETLWITALTGSAHTVSTLLIGVTVGLLGYQFADYYEIVTHLVAPAVLMGLGLVYLSKPLRQRCVPCCSLDESHPVAATVSPSGRSKVTAIVAIASAMFFSPCLEIGAFYLSAGALGWRGIALVSGVYPIVTVLGMVLVVNWSWQRAKSFSAAIPTWNLSGHALTGLILVVLGFLTFFIDM
;
A
#
# COMPACT_ATOMS: atom_id res chain seq x y z
N MET A 1 -23.93 11.43 9.79
CA MET A 1 -23.53 10.03 10.07
C MET A 1 -22.78 10.01 11.40
N SER A 2 -22.75 8.92 12.15
CA SER A 2 -21.91 8.86 13.36
C SER A 2 -20.42 8.78 12.98
N ALA A 3 -19.54 9.42 13.75
CA ALA A 3 -18.10 9.43 13.49
C ALA A 3 -17.51 7.99 13.37
N SER A 4 -17.99 7.06 14.22
CA SER A 4 -17.60 5.65 14.15
C SER A 4 -17.95 4.99 12.82
N LEU A 5 -19.11 5.34 12.23
CA LEU A 5 -19.54 4.80 10.94
C LEU A 5 -18.68 5.33 9.80
N GLN A 6 -18.29 6.61 9.83
CA GLN A 6 -17.38 7.19 8.84
C GLN A 6 -16.00 6.51 8.88
N ILE A 7 -15.44 6.28 10.07
CA ILE A 7 -14.16 5.57 10.20
C ILE A 7 -14.26 4.14 9.69
N VAL A 8 -15.33 3.40 10.01
CA VAL A 8 -15.50 2.03 9.51
C VAL A 8 -15.59 2.02 7.98
N LEU A 9 -16.40 2.90 7.39
CA LEU A 9 -16.53 2.99 5.93
C LEU A 9 -15.22 3.42 5.26
N GLY A 10 -14.52 4.41 5.82
CA GLY A 10 -13.22 4.87 5.35
C GLY A 10 -12.16 3.77 5.44
N THR A 11 -12.13 3.05 6.56
CA THR A 11 -11.24 1.89 6.76
C THR A 11 -11.54 0.81 5.72
N LEU A 12 -12.81 0.46 5.51
CA LEU A 12 -13.21 -0.54 4.52
C LEU A 12 -12.82 -0.12 3.11
N ALA A 13 -13.12 1.12 2.71
CA ALA A 13 -12.77 1.64 1.40
C ALA A 13 -11.26 1.60 1.17
N LEU A 14 -10.47 2.12 2.11
CA LEU A 14 -9.02 2.07 2.06
C LEU A 14 -8.51 0.63 1.98
N SER A 15 -9.00 -0.26 2.85
CA SER A 15 -8.54 -1.65 2.94
C SER A 15 -8.85 -2.48 1.70
N LEU A 16 -9.90 -2.11 0.94
CA LEU A 16 -10.29 -2.75 -0.32
C LEU A 16 -9.52 -2.19 -1.51
N ILE A 17 -9.29 -0.87 -1.57
CA ILE A 17 -8.60 -0.21 -2.68
C ILE A 17 -7.09 -0.47 -2.62
N HIS A 18 -6.52 -0.39 -1.42
CA HIS A 18 -5.09 -0.52 -1.18
C HIS A 18 -4.45 -1.77 -1.82
N PRO A 19 -4.98 -3.00 -1.63
CA PRO A 19 -4.40 -4.20 -2.22
C PRO A 19 -4.60 -4.32 -3.74
N LEU A 20 -5.39 -3.44 -4.39
CA LEU A 20 -5.50 -3.42 -5.85
C LEU A 20 -4.28 -2.77 -6.52
N ILE A 21 -3.49 -2.00 -5.77
CA ILE A 21 -2.29 -1.35 -6.27
C ILE A 21 -1.28 -2.44 -6.69
N PRO A 22 -0.83 -2.45 -7.96
CA PRO A 22 0.04 -3.51 -8.49
C PRO A 22 1.29 -3.79 -7.67
N SER A 23 1.88 -2.78 -7.01
CA SER A 23 3.07 -2.96 -6.16
C SER A 23 2.86 -3.94 -5.00
N HIS A 24 1.62 -4.18 -4.57
CA HIS A 24 1.32 -5.06 -3.43
C HIS A 24 1.02 -6.50 -3.85
N TRP A 25 0.56 -6.77 -5.06
CA TRP A 25 0.16 -8.12 -5.48
C TRP A 25 0.93 -8.66 -6.69
N LEU A 26 1.39 -7.79 -7.59
CA LEU A 26 2.06 -8.18 -8.83
C LEU A 26 3.40 -8.90 -8.60
N PRO A 27 4.24 -8.49 -7.63
CA PRO A 27 5.50 -9.18 -7.35
C PRO A 27 5.30 -10.66 -6.98
N PHE A 28 4.22 -11.01 -6.27
CA PHE A 28 3.93 -12.40 -5.90
C PHE A 28 3.56 -13.27 -7.11
N VAL A 29 2.72 -12.75 -8.00
CA VAL A 29 2.32 -13.47 -9.21
C VAL A 29 3.51 -13.63 -10.16
N ALA A 30 4.32 -12.59 -10.31
CA ALA A 30 5.51 -12.62 -11.16
C ALA A 30 6.58 -13.59 -10.63
N LEU A 31 6.90 -13.49 -9.34
CA LEU A 31 7.89 -14.35 -8.69
C LEU A 31 7.43 -15.80 -8.63
N GLY A 32 6.17 -16.05 -8.25
CA GLY A 32 5.61 -17.41 -8.19
C GLY A 32 5.64 -18.11 -9.55
N LYS A 33 5.43 -17.37 -10.64
CA LYS A 33 5.57 -17.94 -12.00
C LYS A 33 7.03 -18.18 -12.39
N ALA A 34 7.93 -17.24 -12.07
CA ALA A 34 9.36 -17.37 -12.38
C ALA A 34 10.02 -18.54 -11.63
N GLU A 35 9.62 -18.75 -10.38
CA GLU A 35 10.14 -19.79 -9.48
C GLU A 35 9.35 -21.13 -9.57
N GLY A 36 8.35 -21.20 -10.46
CA GLY A 36 7.54 -22.41 -10.65
C GLY A 36 6.69 -22.81 -9.43
N TRP A 37 6.28 -21.85 -8.60
CA TRP A 37 5.38 -22.09 -7.47
C TRP A 37 3.98 -22.49 -7.96
N SER A 38 3.32 -23.37 -7.22
CA SER A 38 1.90 -23.65 -7.40
C SER A 38 1.05 -22.42 -7.00
N ARG A 39 -0.20 -22.43 -7.46
CA ARG A 39 -1.20 -21.41 -7.06
C ARG A 39 -1.32 -21.34 -5.54
N GLN A 40 -1.43 -22.49 -4.88
CA GLN A 40 -1.66 -22.55 -3.44
C GLN A 40 -0.43 -22.04 -2.66
N GLU A 41 0.78 -22.38 -3.10
CA GLU A 41 2.02 -21.83 -2.53
C GLU A 41 2.06 -20.30 -2.67
N THR A 42 1.75 -19.78 -3.85
CA THR A 42 1.74 -18.32 -4.09
C THR A 42 0.73 -17.60 -3.19
N LEU A 43 -0.46 -18.17 -2.99
CA LEU A 43 -1.47 -17.61 -2.09
C LEU A 43 -1.04 -17.64 -0.63
N TRP A 44 -0.42 -18.73 -0.17
CA TRP A 44 0.09 -18.81 1.20
C TRP A 44 1.24 -17.84 1.46
N ILE A 45 2.17 -17.71 0.52
CA ILE A 45 3.28 -16.75 0.61
C ILE A 45 2.74 -15.31 0.60
N THR A 46 1.72 -15.03 -0.22
CA THR A 46 1.02 -13.74 -0.23
C THR A 46 0.37 -13.46 1.13
N ALA A 47 -0.36 -14.42 1.70
CA ALA A 47 -1.02 -14.26 2.99
C ALA A 47 0.00 -14.00 4.12
N LEU A 48 1.08 -14.77 4.17
CA LEU A 48 2.14 -14.61 5.16
C LEU A 48 2.84 -13.26 5.04
N THR A 49 3.26 -12.91 3.83
CA THR A 49 3.99 -11.66 3.59
C THR A 49 3.08 -10.43 3.74
N GLY A 50 1.85 -10.51 3.23
CA GLY A 50 0.84 -9.48 3.41
C GLY A 50 0.48 -9.26 4.88
N SER A 51 0.48 -10.32 5.70
CA SER A 51 0.32 -10.19 7.15
C SER A 51 1.50 -9.46 7.78
N ALA A 52 2.73 -9.82 7.42
CA ALA A 52 3.93 -9.12 7.93
C ALA A 52 3.91 -7.62 7.57
N HIS A 53 3.55 -7.29 6.33
CA HIS A 53 3.44 -5.92 5.83
C HIS A 53 2.32 -5.11 6.49
N THR A 54 1.15 -5.72 6.71
CA THR A 54 0.06 -5.05 7.44
C THR A 54 0.41 -4.86 8.91
N VAL A 55 1.17 -5.77 9.53
CA VAL A 55 1.69 -5.60 10.90
C VAL A 55 2.67 -4.43 11.00
N SER A 56 3.63 -4.29 10.08
CA SER A 56 4.54 -3.13 10.13
C SER A 56 3.79 -1.81 9.91
N THR A 57 2.81 -1.80 9.03
CA THR A 57 1.91 -0.66 8.81
C THR A 57 1.06 -0.36 10.04
N LEU A 58 0.56 -1.38 10.73
CA LEU A 58 -0.18 -1.26 12.00
C LEU A 58 0.67 -0.64 13.09
N LEU A 59 1.91 -1.09 13.28
CA LEU A 59 2.79 -0.58 14.32
C LEU A 59 3.05 0.93 14.16
N ILE A 60 3.33 1.35 12.92
CA ILE A 60 3.53 2.76 12.59
C ILE A 60 2.21 3.52 12.72
N GLY A 61 1.11 2.95 12.19
CA GLY A 61 -0.22 3.52 12.26
C GLY A 61 -0.66 3.79 13.70
N VAL A 62 -0.57 2.80 14.59
CA VAL A 62 -0.88 2.98 16.01
C VAL A 62 -0.02 4.07 16.63
N THR A 63 1.29 4.10 16.36
CA THR A 63 2.19 5.15 16.86
C THR A 63 1.73 6.53 16.42
N VAL A 64 1.38 6.70 15.13
CA VAL A 64 0.86 7.95 14.58
C VAL A 64 -0.53 8.29 15.14
N GLY A 65 -1.39 7.29 15.35
CA GLY A 65 -2.70 7.46 15.95
C GLY A 65 -2.64 7.90 17.40
N LEU A 66 -1.63 7.46 18.16
CA LEU A 66 -1.38 7.96 19.52
C LEU A 66 -1.00 9.44 19.52
N LEU A 67 -0.24 9.91 18.53
CA LEU A 67 0.00 11.34 18.34
C LEU A 67 -1.33 12.06 18.05
N GLY A 68 -2.18 11.51 17.19
CA GLY A 68 -3.51 12.05 16.89
C GLY A 68 -4.40 12.15 18.14
N TYR A 69 -4.33 11.16 19.04
CA TYR A 69 -5.02 11.20 20.32
C TYR A 69 -4.51 12.31 21.24
N GLN A 70 -3.19 12.52 21.28
CA GLN A 70 -2.58 13.58 22.08
C GLN A 70 -2.89 14.99 21.55
N PHE A 71 -3.12 15.13 20.25
CA PHE A 71 -3.53 16.38 19.60
C PHE A 71 -5.06 16.50 19.39
N ALA A 72 -5.87 15.71 20.11
CA ALA A 72 -7.32 15.72 19.94
C ALA A 72 -7.97 17.09 20.22
N ASP A 73 -7.35 17.95 21.05
CA ASP A 73 -7.82 19.32 21.29
C ASP A 73 -7.70 20.22 20.04
N TYR A 74 -6.92 19.80 19.05
CA TYR A 74 -6.77 20.44 17.74
C TYR A 74 -7.45 19.62 16.63
N TYR A 75 -8.47 18.83 16.96
CA TYR A 75 -9.17 17.91 16.06
C TYR A 75 -9.46 18.55 14.69
N GLU A 76 -10.11 19.72 14.66
CA GLU A 76 -10.47 20.41 13.42
C GLU A 76 -9.24 20.70 12.52
N ILE A 77 -8.13 21.15 13.12
CA ILE A 77 -6.91 21.45 12.34
C ILE A 77 -6.25 20.17 11.86
N VAL A 78 -6.23 19.12 12.68
CA VAL A 78 -5.56 17.86 12.34
C VAL A 78 -6.32 17.11 11.24
N THR A 79 -7.64 17.00 11.34
CA THR A 79 -8.45 16.23 10.38
C THR A 79 -8.75 16.99 9.09
N HIS A 80 -8.89 18.31 9.12
CA HIS A 80 -9.22 19.10 7.91
C HIS A 80 -8.00 19.69 7.20
N LEU A 81 -6.89 19.91 7.91
CA LEU A 81 -5.70 20.53 7.32
C LEU A 81 -4.52 19.57 7.28
N VAL A 82 -4.11 19.04 8.44
CA VAL A 82 -2.84 18.30 8.53
C VAL A 82 -2.91 16.94 7.82
N ALA A 83 -3.89 16.09 8.14
CA ALA A 83 -4.00 14.77 7.52
C ALA A 83 -4.26 14.83 6.00
N PRO A 84 -5.17 15.68 5.48
CA PRO A 84 -5.37 15.86 4.04
C PRO A 84 -4.14 16.44 3.34
N ALA A 85 -3.46 17.44 3.93
CA ALA A 85 -2.25 18.02 3.33
C ALA A 85 -1.08 17.02 3.26
N VAL A 86 -0.91 16.18 4.29
CA VAL A 86 0.10 15.10 4.27
C VAL A 86 -0.23 14.06 3.20
N LEU A 87 -1.50 13.65 3.08
CA LEU A 87 -1.94 12.72 2.04
C LEU A 87 -1.77 13.29 0.63
N MET A 88 -2.16 14.54 0.41
CA MET A 88 -1.97 15.24 -0.86
C MET A 88 -0.48 15.41 -1.19
N GLY A 89 0.33 15.83 -0.21
CA GLY A 89 1.78 15.98 -0.38
C GLY A 89 2.46 14.67 -0.75
N LEU A 90 2.09 13.58 -0.08
CA LEU A 90 2.56 12.24 -0.41
C LEU A 90 2.12 11.83 -1.82
N GLY A 91 0.85 12.05 -2.17
CA GLY A 91 0.31 11.79 -3.51
C GLY A 91 1.05 12.54 -4.62
N LEU A 92 1.34 13.82 -4.40
CA LEU A 92 2.17 14.67 -5.27
C LEU A 92 3.59 14.13 -5.44
N VAL A 93 4.23 13.65 -4.36
CA VAL A 93 5.55 13.01 -4.42
C VAL A 93 5.49 11.73 -5.27
N TYR A 94 4.47 10.88 -5.10
CA TYR A 94 4.29 9.69 -5.91
C TYR A 94 3.99 10.00 -7.39
N LEU A 95 3.24 11.07 -7.67
CA LEU A 95 3.01 11.57 -9.04
C LEU A 95 4.26 12.18 -9.67
N SER A 96 5.15 12.78 -8.87
CA SER A 96 6.38 13.41 -9.36
C SER A 96 7.41 12.40 -9.87
N LYS A 97 7.45 11.17 -9.33
CA LYS A 97 8.42 10.13 -9.72
C LYS A 97 8.26 9.69 -11.19
N PRO A 98 7.05 9.36 -11.70
CA PRO A 98 6.83 9.10 -13.13
C PRO A 98 7.10 10.30 -14.04
N LEU A 99 6.80 11.53 -13.60
CA LEU A 99 7.10 12.75 -14.38
C LEU A 99 8.60 12.99 -14.50
N ARG A 100 9.36 12.77 -13.42
CA ARG A 100 10.83 12.90 -13.42
C ARG A 100 11.50 11.86 -14.33
N GLN A 101 10.94 10.65 -14.43
CA GLN A 101 11.39 9.61 -15.36
C GLN A 101 11.07 9.94 -16.84
N ARG A 102 10.05 10.75 -17.12
CA ARG A 102 9.75 11.27 -18.47
C ARG A 102 10.61 12.48 -18.86
N CYS A 103 11.04 13.27 -17.88
CA CYS A 103 11.83 14.49 -18.10
C CYS A 103 13.35 14.29 -18.10
N VAL A 104 13.85 13.06 -17.92
CA VAL A 104 15.27 12.71 -18.16
C VAL A 104 15.40 11.87 -19.44
N PRO A 105 15.29 12.45 -20.65
CA PRO A 105 15.80 11.80 -21.85
C PRO A 105 17.33 11.93 -21.90
N CYS A 106 18.02 10.79 -21.99
CA CYS A 106 19.38 10.64 -22.52
C CYS A 106 20.49 11.43 -21.80
N CYS A 107 21.00 10.94 -20.66
CA CYS A 107 22.43 10.99 -20.24
C CYS A 107 22.55 10.75 -18.72
N SER A 108 22.49 9.50 -18.28
CA SER A 108 23.13 9.07 -17.03
C SER A 108 23.25 7.56 -17.05
N LEU A 109 24.40 7.08 -17.53
CA LEU A 109 25.00 5.86 -17.02
C LEU A 109 25.18 6.04 -15.51
N ASP A 110 24.76 5.02 -14.78
CA ASP A 110 25.04 4.72 -13.37
C ASP A 110 24.29 5.48 -12.27
N GLU A 111 23.97 4.73 -11.21
CA GLU A 111 23.46 5.16 -9.89
C GLU A 111 21.97 5.60 -9.80
N SER A 112 21.05 4.69 -10.09
CA SER A 112 19.82 4.59 -9.30
C SER A 112 19.27 3.18 -9.35
N HIS A 113 19.54 2.41 -8.29
CA HIS A 113 19.06 1.06 -8.07
C HIS A 113 17.64 0.86 -8.59
N PRO A 114 17.48 0.22 -9.77
CA PRO A 114 16.24 -0.44 -10.02
C PRO A 114 16.30 -1.63 -9.05
N VAL A 115 15.37 -1.71 -8.11
CA VAL A 115 14.87 -3.04 -7.71
C VAL A 115 14.08 -3.58 -8.91
N ALA A 116 14.75 -3.63 -10.07
CA ALA A 116 14.56 -4.67 -11.05
C ALA A 116 14.65 -5.92 -10.20
N ALA A 117 13.59 -6.73 -10.25
CA ALA A 117 13.67 -8.12 -9.92
C ALA A 117 14.97 -8.63 -10.55
N THR A 118 16.03 -8.72 -9.73
CA THR A 118 17.27 -9.35 -10.13
C THR A 118 16.81 -10.77 -10.39
N VAL A 119 16.65 -11.10 -11.67
CA VAL A 119 16.61 -12.47 -12.15
C VAL A 119 17.93 -13.04 -11.64
N SER A 120 17.86 -13.64 -10.44
CA SER A 120 19.02 -14.26 -9.83
C SER A 120 19.31 -15.50 -10.65
N PRO A 121 20.59 -15.73 -11.00
CA PRO A 121 20.99 -16.90 -11.73
C PRO A 121 20.60 -18.15 -10.93
N SER A 122 19.90 -19.07 -11.60
CA SER A 122 19.83 -20.51 -11.35
C SER A 122 20.69 -20.98 -10.14
N GLY A 123 20.12 -21.00 -8.93
CA GLY A 123 20.82 -21.52 -7.74
C GLY A 123 20.39 -21.01 -6.35
N ARG A 124 19.53 -19.97 -6.23
CA ARG A 124 19.06 -19.50 -4.91
C ARG A 124 17.90 -20.35 -4.37
N SER A 125 17.93 -20.63 -3.07
CA SER A 125 16.86 -21.36 -2.36
C SER A 125 15.55 -20.56 -2.40
N LYS A 126 14.41 -21.24 -2.56
CA LYS A 126 13.05 -20.67 -2.49
C LYS A 126 12.86 -19.78 -1.25
N VAL A 127 13.49 -20.15 -0.13
CA VAL A 127 13.46 -19.40 1.13
C VAL A 127 14.04 -18.00 0.95
N THR A 128 15.12 -17.86 0.19
CA THR A 128 15.75 -16.56 -0.07
C THR A 128 14.81 -15.62 -0.84
N ALA A 129 14.07 -16.15 -1.82
CA ALA A 129 13.09 -15.37 -2.57
C ALA A 129 11.93 -14.91 -1.67
N ILE A 130 11.41 -15.80 -0.81
CA ILE A 130 10.35 -15.48 0.16
C ILE A 130 10.83 -14.45 1.18
N VAL A 131 12.02 -14.62 1.75
CA VAL A 131 12.59 -13.68 2.73
C VAL A 131 12.85 -12.31 2.09
N ALA A 132 13.31 -12.27 0.84
CA ALA A 132 13.55 -11.02 0.13
C ALA A 132 12.25 -10.23 -0.09
N ILE A 133 11.22 -10.86 -0.64
CA ILE A 133 9.92 -10.18 -0.86
C ILE A 133 9.26 -9.81 0.47
N ALA A 134 9.36 -10.67 1.50
CA ALA A 134 8.83 -10.38 2.82
C ALA A 134 9.50 -9.20 3.50
N SER A 135 10.84 -9.15 3.46
CA SER A 135 11.60 -8.04 4.03
C SER A 135 11.32 -6.74 3.29
N ALA A 136 11.30 -6.78 1.95
CA ALA A 136 11.02 -5.59 1.14
C ALA A 136 9.65 -4.98 1.45
N MET A 137 8.61 -5.82 1.59
CA MET A 137 7.28 -5.33 1.96
C MET A 137 7.19 -4.88 3.42
N PHE A 138 7.82 -5.59 4.35
CA PHE A 138 7.82 -5.24 5.77
C PHE A 138 8.42 -3.86 6.02
N PHE A 139 9.57 -3.57 5.42
CA PHE A 139 10.28 -2.29 5.55
C PHE A 139 9.74 -1.16 4.67
N SER A 140 8.73 -1.44 3.83
CA SER A 140 8.02 -0.44 3.02
C SER A 140 6.56 -0.29 3.49
N PRO A 141 6.32 0.16 4.73
CA PRO A 141 4.98 0.32 5.29
C PRO A 141 4.19 1.41 4.58
N CYS A 142 2.87 1.30 4.62
CA CYS A 142 1.98 2.22 3.91
C CYS A 142 1.67 3.47 4.73
N LEU A 143 2.31 4.58 4.37
CA LEU A 143 2.11 5.87 5.02
C LEU A 143 0.67 6.40 4.89
N GLU A 144 -0.04 6.02 3.83
CA GLU A 144 -1.44 6.41 3.59
C GLU A 144 -2.35 5.91 4.72
N ILE A 145 -2.15 4.67 5.15
CA ILE A 145 -2.87 4.07 6.27
C ILE A 145 -2.45 4.74 7.58
N GLY A 146 -1.16 5.06 7.73
CA GLY A 146 -0.66 5.83 8.88
C GLY A 146 -1.33 7.20 9.04
N ALA A 147 -1.57 7.92 7.94
CA ALA A 147 -2.32 9.18 7.96
C ALA A 147 -3.79 8.96 8.37
N PHE A 148 -4.41 7.87 7.94
CA PHE A 148 -5.77 7.53 8.39
C PHE A 148 -5.83 7.19 9.89
N TYR A 149 -4.78 6.56 10.43
CA TYR A 149 -4.63 6.36 11.88
C TYR A 149 -4.54 7.67 12.66
N LEU A 150 -3.93 8.72 12.10
CA LEU A 150 -3.89 10.04 12.74
C LEU A 150 -5.31 10.57 12.97
N SER A 151 -6.15 10.54 11.93
CA SER A 151 -7.55 10.97 12.01
C SER A 151 -8.37 10.07 12.92
N ALA A 152 -8.19 8.74 12.84
CA ALA A 152 -8.88 7.80 13.72
C ALA A 152 -8.45 7.95 15.19
N GLY A 153 -7.19 8.30 15.45
CA GLY A 153 -6.63 8.54 16.77
C GLY A 153 -7.24 9.75 17.47
N ALA A 154 -7.70 10.74 16.71
CA ALA A 154 -8.39 11.91 17.24
C ALA A 154 -9.76 11.57 17.86
N LEU A 155 -10.35 10.41 17.51
CA LEU A 155 -11.53 9.81 18.17
C LEU A 155 -11.16 8.90 19.36
N GLY A 156 -9.89 8.87 19.72
CA GLY A 156 -9.31 8.07 20.80
C GLY A 156 -9.16 6.59 20.50
N TRP A 157 -8.98 5.81 21.56
CA TRP A 157 -8.69 4.37 21.50
C TRP A 157 -9.68 3.56 20.68
N ARG A 158 -10.94 3.99 20.61
CA ARG A 158 -11.97 3.32 19.80
C ARG A 158 -11.68 3.42 18.31
N GLY A 159 -11.24 4.58 17.82
CA GLY A 159 -10.88 4.75 16.40
C GLY A 159 -9.66 3.91 16.04
N ILE A 160 -8.60 3.97 16.86
CA ILE A 160 -7.39 3.15 16.67
C ILE A 160 -7.73 1.65 16.65
N ALA A 161 -8.54 1.18 17.61
CA ALA A 161 -8.93 -0.23 17.69
C ALA A 161 -9.77 -0.69 16.49
N LEU A 162 -10.70 0.15 16.00
CA LEU A 162 -11.51 -0.16 14.83
C LEU A 162 -10.67 -0.31 13.57
N VAL A 163 -9.77 0.65 13.31
CA VAL A 163 -8.85 0.56 12.17
C VAL A 163 -7.95 -0.67 12.34
N SER A 164 -7.44 -0.92 13.54
CA SER A 164 -6.53 -2.04 13.83
C SER A 164 -7.16 -3.41 13.66
N GLY A 165 -8.45 -3.55 13.94
CA GLY A 165 -9.17 -4.80 13.77
C GLY A 165 -9.57 -5.06 12.31
N VAL A 166 -10.03 -4.03 11.60
CA VAL A 166 -10.60 -4.19 10.25
C VAL A 166 -9.53 -4.22 9.16
N TYR A 167 -8.57 -3.29 9.20
CA TYR A 167 -7.57 -3.11 8.16
C TYR A 167 -6.78 -4.39 7.82
N PRO A 168 -6.09 -5.06 8.78
CA PRO A 168 -5.24 -6.20 8.44
C PRO A 168 -6.05 -7.35 7.84
N ILE A 169 -7.26 -7.60 8.36
CA ILE A 169 -8.12 -8.69 7.89
C ILE A 169 -8.56 -8.43 6.46
N VAL A 170 -9.12 -7.24 6.19
CA VAL A 170 -9.67 -6.91 4.87
C VAL A 170 -8.56 -6.79 3.83
N THR A 171 -7.43 -6.18 4.18
CA THR A 171 -6.31 -6.01 3.25
C THR A 171 -5.64 -7.34 2.91
N VAL A 172 -5.36 -8.21 3.88
CA VAL A 172 -4.76 -9.53 3.60
C VAL A 172 -5.70 -10.38 2.74
N LEU A 173 -7.00 -10.41 3.08
CA LEU A 173 -8.00 -11.09 2.25
C LEU A 173 -8.06 -10.51 0.84
N GLY A 174 -8.06 -9.18 0.71
CA GLY A 174 -8.04 -8.48 -0.57
C GLY A 174 -6.82 -8.86 -1.42
N MET A 175 -5.61 -8.85 -0.83
CA MET A 175 -4.38 -9.26 -1.52
C MET A 175 -4.48 -10.69 -2.04
N VAL A 176 -4.93 -11.63 -1.20
CA VAL A 176 -5.07 -13.04 -1.57
C VAL A 176 -6.09 -13.21 -2.71
N LEU A 177 -7.21 -12.50 -2.66
CA LEU A 177 -8.24 -12.54 -3.72
C LEU A 177 -7.71 -11.96 -5.05
N VAL A 178 -7.00 -10.84 -5.00
CA VAL A 178 -6.42 -10.20 -6.19
C VAL A 178 -5.33 -11.08 -6.79
N VAL A 179 -4.41 -11.61 -5.99
CA VAL A 179 -3.39 -12.58 -6.46
C VAL A 179 -4.06 -13.80 -7.07
N ASN A 180 -5.09 -14.33 -6.44
CA ASN A 180 -5.83 -15.48 -6.93
C ASN A 180 -6.48 -15.21 -8.31
N TRP A 181 -7.14 -14.06 -8.45
CA TRP A 181 -7.77 -13.64 -9.69
C TRP A 181 -6.74 -13.41 -10.80
N SER A 182 -5.65 -12.70 -10.47
CA SER A 182 -4.55 -12.42 -11.40
C SER A 182 -3.83 -13.68 -11.85
N TRP A 183 -3.66 -14.66 -10.96
CA TRP A 183 -3.05 -15.96 -11.30
C TRP A 183 -3.81 -16.69 -12.42
N GLN A 184 -5.15 -16.66 -12.36
CA GLN A 184 -6.01 -17.29 -13.36
C GLN A 184 -6.01 -16.54 -14.71
N ARG A 185 -5.81 -15.21 -14.70
CA ARG A 185 -5.85 -14.33 -15.88
C ARG A 185 -4.47 -14.08 -16.52
N ALA A 186 -3.40 -14.62 -15.95
CA ALA A 186 -2.04 -14.22 -16.28
C ALA A 186 -1.53 -14.63 -17.68
N LYS A 187 -2.23 -15.45 -18.46
CA LYS A 187 -1.90 -15.66 -19.89
C LYS A 187 -2.16 -14.42 -20.76
N SER A 188 -3.11 -13.56 -20.37
CA SER A 188 -3.39 -12.27 -21.03
C SER A 188 -2.52 -11.13 -20.49
N PHE A 189 -2.03 -11.26 -19.25
CA PHE A 189 -1.36 -10.19 -18.51
C PHE A 189 0.13 -10.02 -18.85
N SER A 190 0.79 -11.03 -19.42
CA SER A 190 2.23 -11.01 -19.71
C SER A 190 2.66 -9.95 -20.74
N ALA A 191 1.75 -9.50 -21.60
CA ALA A 191 2.01 -8.46 -22.59
C ALA A 191 1.79 -7.02 -22.05
N ALA A 192 1.13 -6.85 -20.90
CA ALA A 192 0.75 -5.56 -20.33
C ALA A 192 1.65 -5.10 -19.15
N ILE A 193 2.64 -5.91 -18.77
CA ILE A 193 3.49 -5.69 -17.58
C ILE A 193 4.30 -4.38 -17.63
N PRO A 194 4.92 -3.98 -18.77
CA PRO A 194 5.73 -2.75 -18.81
C PRO A 194 4.91 -1.46 -18.67
N THR A 195 3.68 -1.44 -19.23
CA THR A 195 2.81 -0.25 -19.22
C THR A 195 2.10 -0.05 -17.87
N TRP A 196 1.83 -1.15 -17.15
CA TRP A 196 1.18 -1.10 -15.85
C TRP A 196 2.10 -0.67 -14.70
N ASN A 197 3.41 -0.94 -14.76
CA ASN A 197 4.34 -0.55 -13.69
C ASN A 197 4.48 0.99 -13.57
N LEU A 198 4.56 1.69 -14.71
CA LEU A 198 4.54 3.17 -14.75
C LEU A 198 3.18 3.74 -14.33
N SER A 199 2.09 3.05 -14.69
CA SER A 199 0.72 3.46 -14.35
C SER A 199 0.40 3.23 -12.87
N GLY A 200 1.00 2.23 -12.23
CA GLY A 200 0.75 1.87 -10.83
C GLY A 200 1.16 2.97 -9.85
N HIS A 201 2.38 3.50 -9.98
CA HIS A 201 2.83 4.63 -9.13
C HIS A 201 2.02 5.91 -9.37
N ALA A 202 1.66 6.19 -10.62
CA ALA A 202 0.80 7.31 -10.97
C ALA A 202 -0.64 7.12 -10.45
N LEU A 203 -1.17 5.89 -10.46
CA LEU A 203 -2.48 5.54 -9.95
C LEU A 203 -2.53 5.65 -8.42
N THR A 204 -1.51 5.17 -7.71
CA THR A 204 -1.39 5.36 -6.25
C THR A 204 -1.30 6.84 -5.91
N GLY A 205 -0.47 7.61 -6.62
CA GLY A 205 -0.39 9.06 -6.44
C GLY A 205 -1.72 9.78 -6.72
N LEU A 206 -2.44 9.38 -7.76
CA LEU A 206 -3.76 9.92 -8.09
C LEU A 206 -4.81 9.55 -7.03
N ILE A 207 -4.86 8.29 -6.59
CA ILE A 207 -5.75 7.84 -5.53
C ILE A 207 -5.47 8.63 -4.26
N LEU A 208 -4.20 8.80 -3.87
CA LEU A 208 -3.82 9.60 -2.72
C LEU A 208 -4.25 11.06 -2.81
N VAL A 209 -4.03 11.70 -3.96
CA VAL A 209 -4.46 13.08 -4.20
C VAL A 209 -5.98 13.20 -4.15
N VAL A 210 -6.70 12.28 -4.78
CA VAL A 210 -8.17 12.27 -4.78
C VAL A 210 -8.71 12.00 -3.38
N LEU A 211 -8.14 11.05 -2.65
CA LEU A 211 -8.56 10.73 -1.29
C LEU A 211 -8.29 11.90 -0.35
N GLY A 212 -7.10 12.51 -0.43
CA GLY A 212 -6.72 13.71 0.32
C GLY A 212 -7.63 14.90 0.01
N PHE A 213 -7.93 15.13 -1.28
CA PHE A 213 -8.87 16.17 -1.70
C PHE A 213 -10.28 15.90 -1.19
N LEU A 214 -10.79 14.66 -1.31
CA LEU A 214 -12.11 14.30 -0.80
C LEU A 214 -12.19 14.49 0.72
N THR A 215 -11.16 14.11 1.47
CA THR A 215 -11.12 14.36 2.92
C THR A 215 -11.06 15.83 3.31
N PHE A 216 -10.62 16.73 2.41
CA PHE A 216 -10.62 18.17 2.66
C PHE A 216 -12.02 18.79 2.58
N PHE A 217 -12.91 18.21 1.77
CA PHE A 217 -14.27 18.72 1.52
C PHE A 217 -15.37 17.92 2.22
N ILE A 218 -15.06 16.73 2.74
CA ILE A 218 -16.00 15.93 3.53
C ILE A 218 -15.76 16.27 5.00
N ASP A 219 -16.69 17.03 5.58
CA ASP A 219 -16.72 17.25 7.02
C ASP A 219 -16.90 15.90 7.75
N MET A 220 -15.85 15.47 8.48
CA MET A 220 -15.85 14.28 9.33
C MET A 220 -15.90 14.64 10.81
#